data_AF-A0A0A0DAS2-F1
#
_entry.id   AF-A0A0A0DAS2-F1
#
_cell.length_a   1.000
_cell.length_b   1.000
_cell.length_c   1.000
_cell.angle_alpha   90.00
_cell.angle_beta   90.00
_cell.angle_gamma   90.00
#
_symmetry.space_group_name_H-M   'P 1'
#
loop_
_entity.id
_entity.type
_entity.pdbx_description
1 polymer ?
#
loop_
_entity_poly.entity_id
_entity_poly.type
_entity_poly.pdbx_seq_one_letter_code
_entity_poly.pdbx_strand_id
1 'polypeptide(L)'
;MRFNALGFGTAILIYLLATSGGDRLILAVPPAYLAINLAVLGHILRYPGICRPRRIFSIVSDVTALSCVMHIGGETTAILFPLYVWVILGNGFRFGLGFLALATAAGLASFGAVSATTPFWSAHAALTAGLFGAMQLVPLGAMPLIRRLSRDKHKAEAEDREKGVLLAGMSHELRTPLTAIIGTGSVLQDTRLSPAQQEMARRMVSAGQRLLKLIEDLPEGAGPGRPGRSGDR
;
A
#
# COMPACT_ATOMS: atom_id res chain seq x y z
N MET A 1 -4.66 -3.45 -6.33
CA MET A 1 -5.98 -3.38 -5.66
C MET A 1 -7.07 -4.14 -6.43
N ARG A 2 -6.99 -4.32 -7.77
CA ARG A 2 -8.13 -4.88 -8.53
C ARG A 2 -7.97 -6.27 -9.14
N PHE A 3 -6.77 -6.85 -9.20
CA PHE A 3 -6.61 -8.24 -9.63
C PHE A 3 -7.38 -9.21 -8.74
N ASN A 4 -7.29 -9.06 -7.40
CA ASN A 4 -8.08 -9.90 -6.49
C ASN A 4 -9.59 -9.66 -6.64
N ALA A 5 -10.04 -8.40 -6.78
CA ALA A 5 -11.47 -8.09 -6.98
C ALA A 5 -12.02 -8.64 -8.30
N LEU A 6 -11.24 -8.59 -9.38
CA LEU A 6 -11.58 -9.23 -10.65
C LEU A 6 -11.61 -10.75 -10.50
N GLY A 7 -10.63 -11.34 -9.80
CA GLY A 7 -10.60 -12.77 -9.51
C GLY A 7 -11.78 -13.25 -8.66
N PHE A 8 -12.22 -12.46 -7.67
CA PHE A 8 -13.42 -12.77 -6.89
C PHE A 8 -14.68 -12.63 -7.75
N GLY A 9 -14.81 -11.55 -8.53
CA GLY A 9 -15.96 -11.36 -9.41
C GLY A 9 -16.11 -12.49 -10.43
N THR A 10 -15.00 -12.98 -11.00
CA THR A 10 -15.01 -14.13 -11.91
C THR A 10 -15.29 -15.45 -11.19
N ALA A 11 -14.71 -15.68 -10.01
CA ALA A 11 -14.98 -16.87 -9.22
C ALA A 11 -16.45 -16.95 -8.76
N ILE A 12 -17.02 -15.83 -8.32
CA ILE A 12 -18.45 -15.71 -7.96
C ILE A 12 -19.30 -16.02 -9.20
N LEU A 13 -18.97 -15.46 -10.36
CA LEU A 13 -19.71 -15.72 -11.60
C LEU A 13 -19.69 -17.21 -11.98
N ILE A 14 -18.52 -17.84 -11.96
CA ILE A 14 -18.37 -19.28 -12.27
C ILE A 14 -19.15 -20.13 -11.27
N TYR A 15 -19.05 -19.81 -9.99
CA TYR A 15 -19.79 -20.50 -8.94
C TYR A 15 -21.29 -20.42 -9.16
N LEU A 16 -21.82 -19.21 -9.38
CA LEU A 16 -23.25 -19.00 -9.61
C LEU A 16 -23.74 -19.65 -10.90
N LEU A 17 -22.94 -19.67 -11.97
CA LEU A 17 -23.30 -20.40 -13.19
C LEU A 17 -23.47 -21.90 -12.94
N ALA A 18 -22.70 -22.47 -12.00
CA ALA A 18 -22.80 -23.88 -11.65
C ALA A 18 -23.96 -24.20 -10.68
N THR A 19 -24.35 -23.27 -9.81
CA THR A 19 -25.28 -23.55 -8.69
C THR A 19 -26.66 -22.90 -8.79
N SER A 20 -26.82 -21.79 -9.52
CA SER A 20 -28.06 -21.00 -9.51
C SER A 20 -29.19 -21.51 -10.40
N GLY A 21 -28.99 -22.64 -11.11
CA GLY A 21 -30.02 -23.21 -11.98
C GLY A 21 -30.47 -22.31 -13.14
N GLY A 22 -29.75 -21.22 -13.43
CA GLY A 22 -30.07 -20.28 -14.50
C GLY A 22 -30.93 -19.08 -14.11
N ASP A 23 -31.08 -18.77 -12.82
CA ASP A 23 -31.76 -17.54 -12.39
C ASP A 23 -31.02 -16.30 -12.96
N ARG A 24 -31.71 -15.57 -13.86
CA ARG A 24 -31.11 -14.46 -14.61
C ARG A 24 -30.80 -13.27 -13.69
N LEU A 25 -31.53 -13.12 -12.58
CA LEU A 25 -31.36 -11.98 -11.69
C LEU A 25 -30.06 -12.10 -10.89
N ILE A 26 -29.76 -13.27 -10.35
CA ILE A 26 -28.52 -13.50 -9.59
C ILE A 26 -27.28 -13.49 -10.49
N LEU A 27 -27.41 -13.99 -11.73
CA LEU A 27 -26.34 -14.01 -12.72
C LEU A 27 -25.99 -12.63 -13.31
N ALA A 28 -26.88 -11.64 -13.17
CA ALA A 28 -26.63 -10.27 -13.63
C ALA A 28 -25.70 -9.46 -12.71
N VAL A 29 -25.61 -9.82 -11.42
CA VAL A 29 -24.85 -9.05 -10.42
C VAL A 29 -23.31 -9.15 -10.62
N PRO A 30 -22.70 -10.33 -10.83
CA PRO A 30 -21.25 -10.42 -11.00
C PRO A 30 -20.71 -9.68 -12.24
N PRO A 31 -21.34 -9.74 -13.43
CA PRO A 31 -20.91 -8.95 -14.59
C PRO A 31 -20.96 -7.43 -14.34
N ALA A 32 -22.02 -6.93 -13.69
CA ALA A 32 -22.12 -5.52 -13.32
C ALA A 32 -21.00 -5.13 -12.33
N TYR A 33 -20.73 -5.98 -11.34
CA TYR A 33 -19.63 -5.79 -10.40
C TYR A 33 -18.26 -5.80 -11.09
N LEU A 34 -18.03 -6.70 -12.04
CA LEU A 34 -16.81 -6.76 -12.85
C LEU A 34 -16.65 -5.49 -13.70
N ALA A 35 -17.72 -4.98 -14.33
CA ALA A 35 -17.70 -3.74 -15.10
C ALA A 35 -17.32 -2.54 -14.23
N ILE A 36 -17.89 -2.41 -13.02
CA ILE A 36 -17.50 -1.39 -12.04
C ILE A 36 -16.02 -1.55 -11.66
N ASN A 37 -15.56 -2.79 -11.50
CA ASN A 37 -14.16 -3.08 -11.18
C ASN A 37 -13.19 -2.80 -12.33
N LEU A 38 -13.62 -2.92 -13.58
CA LEU A 38 -12.83 -2.49 -14.73
C LEU A 38 -12.82 -0.96 -14.85
N ALA A 39 -13.95 -0.30 -14.64
CA ALA A 39 -14.07 1.16 -14.75
C ALA A 39 -13.12 1.90 -13.79
N VAL A 40 -13.15 1.58 -12.48
CA VAL A 40 -12.18 2.24 -11.57
C VAL A 40 -10.75 1.70 -11.72
N LEU A 41 -10.53 0.52 -12.35
CA LEU A 41 -9.16 0.10 -12.72
C LEU A 41 -8.63 0.99 -13.84
N GLY A 42 -9.43 1.23 -14.89
CA GLY A 42 -9.12 2.21 -15.94
C GLY A 42 -8.86 3.60 -15.36
N HIS A 43 -9.68 4.03 -14.39
CA HIS A 43 -9.45 5.29 -13.68
C HIS A 43 -8.14 5.31 -12.88
N ILE A 44 -7.71 4.19 -12.29
CA ILE A 44 -6.42 4.09 -11.58
C ILE A 44 -5.26 4.19 -12.56
N LEU A 45 -5.37 3.52 -13.72
CA LEU A 45 -4.35 3.56 -14.77
C LEU A 45 -4.23 4.97 -15.38
N ARG A 46 -5.35 5.70 -15.51
CA ARG A 46 -5.39 7.08 -16.02
C ARG A 46 -4.87 8.09 -15.00
N TYR A 47 -5.22 7.92 -13.72
CA TYR A 47 -4.87 8.84 -12.63
C TYR A 47 -4.20 8.08 -11.48
N PRO A 48 -2.89 7.79 -11.61
CA PRO A 48 -2.11 7.16 -10.55
C PRO A 48 -1.94 8.16 -9.39
N GLY A 49 -2.61 7.89 -8.28
CA GLY A 49 -2.59 8.77 -7.11
C GLY A 49 -3.36 8.19 -5.93
N ILE A 50 -3.12 8.70 -4.72
CA ILE A 50 -3.85 8.28 -3.51
C ILE A 50 -5.16 9.06 -3.43
N CYS A 51 -6.26 8.43 -3.82
CA CYS A 51 -7.60 9.03 -3.74
C CYS A 51 -8.44 8.32 -2.67
N ARG A 52 -8.75 9.01 -1.55
CA ARG A 52 -9.61 8.47 -0.48
C ARG A 52 -11.03 8.12 -0.97
N PRO A 53 -11.74 8.99 -1.74
CA PRO A 53 -13.11 8.68 -2.19
C PRO A 53 -13.17 7.41 -3.04
N ARG A 54 -12.17 7.19 -3.89
CA ARG A 54 -12.04 6.00 -4.73
C ARG A 54 -11.94 4.70 -3.91
N ARG A 55 -11.29 4.76 -2.75
CA ARG A 55 -11.16 3.60 -1.84
C ARG A 55 -12.49 3.29 -1.16
N ILE A 56 -13.17 4.33 -0.66
CA ILE A 56 -14.49 4.21 -0.02
C ILE A 56 -15.50 3.62 -1.02
N PHE A 57 -15.55 4.19 -2.23
CA PHE A 57 -16.40 3.68 -3.30
C PHE A 57 -16.16 2.19 -3.58
N SER A 58 -14.88 1.76 -3.63
CA SER A 58 -14.55 0.35 -3.84
C SER A 58 -15.05 -0.54 -2.71
N ILE A 59 -14.90 -0.12 -1.45
CA ILE A 59 -15.42 -0.88 -0.29
C ILE A 59 -16.92 -1.03 -0.39
N VAL A 60 -17.63 0.08 -0.64
CA VAL A 60 -19.09 0.07 -0.77
C VAL A 60 -19.50 -0.85 -1.92
N SER A 61 -18.89 -0.73 -3.10
CA SER A 61 -19.23 -1.59 -4.24
C SER A 61 -18.99 -3.07 -3.97
N ASP A 62 -17.90 -3.42 -3.28
CA ASP A 62 -17.56 -4.82 -2.95
C ASP A 62 -18.58 -5.42 -1.98
N VAL A 63 -18.90 -4.69 -0.91
CA VAL A 63 -19.86 -5.14 0.10
C VAL A 63 -21.27 -5.21 -0.50
N THR A 64 -21.70 -4.19 -1.24
CA THR A 64 -23.03 -4.17 -1.89
C THR A 64 -23.21 -5.31 -2.87
N ALA A 65 -22.22 -5.60 -3.72
CA ALA A 65 -22.31 -6.72 -4.66
C ALA A 65 -22.49 -8.07 -3.94
N LEU A 66 -21.72 -8.31 -2.87
CA LEU A 66 -21.86 -9.49 -2.03
C LEU A 66 -23.24 -9.56 -1.36
N SER A 67 -23.75 -8.43 -0.86
CA SER A 67 -25.08 -8.36 -0.25
C SER A 67 -26.20 -8.67 -1.24
N CYS A 68 -26.13 -8.11 -2.46
CA CYS A 68 -27.12 -8.36 -3.49
C CYS A 68 -27.15 -9.85 -3.88
N VAL A 69 -26.00 -10.46 -4.10
CA VAL A 69 -25.91 -11.89 -4.41
C VAL A 69 -26.48 -12.72 -3.27
N MET A 70 -26.15 -12.40 -2.01
CA MET A 70 -26.67 -13.13 -0.85
C MET A 70 -28.16 -12.97 -0.59
N HIS A 71 -28.71 -11.81 -0.90
CA HIS A 71 -30.13 -11.56 -0.75
C HIS A 71 -30.95 -12.37 -1.77
N ILE A 72 -30.48 -12.41 -3.02
CA ILE A 72 -31.17 -13.13 -4.10
C ILE A 72 -30.95 -14.64 -3.98
N GLY A 73 -29.72 -15.09 -3.68
CA GLY A 73 -29.36 -16.51 -3.69
C GLY A 73 -29.64 -17.30 -2.43
N GLY A 74 -29.94 -16.62 -1.31
CA GLY A 74 -30.23 -17.27 -0.03
C GLY A 74 -29.16 -18.27 0.39
N GLU A 75 -29.56 -19.52 0.61
CA GLU A 75 -28.71 -20.61 1.09
C GLU A 75 -27.51 -20.89 0.16
N THR A 76 -27.74 -20.95 -1.16
CA THR A 76 -26.71 -21.29 -2.15
C THR A 76 -25.52 -20.31 -2.11
N THR A 77 -25.77 -19.09 -1.66
CA THR A 77 -24.77 -18.03 -1.59
C THR A 77 -24.10 -17.90 -0.22
N ALA A 78 -24.49 -18.70 0.77
CA ALA A 78 -23.90 -18.66 2.11
C ALA A 78 -22.39 -18.93 2.09
N ILE A 79 -21.91 -19.75 1.14
CA ILE A 79 -20.48 -20.03 0.93
C ILE A 79 -19.65 -18.78 0.59
N LEU A 80 -20.29 -17.71 0.13
CA LEU A 80 -19.62 -16.45 -0.22
C LEU A 80 -19.36 -15.56 1.01
N PHE A 81 -19.86 -15.92 2.19
CA PHE A 81 -19.66 -15.13 3.42
C PHE A 81 -18.21 -14.81 3.76
N PRO A 82 -17.24 -15.75 3.63
CA PRO A 82 -15.84 -15.44 3.87
C PRO A 82 -15.31 -14.26 3.04
N LEU A 83 -15.95 -13.92 1.91
CA LEU A 83 -15.58 -12.75 1.11
C LEU A 83 -15.87 -11.42 1.83
N TYR A 84 -16.88 -11.33 2.71
CA TYR A 84 -17.07 -10.15 3.57
C TYR A 84 -15.85 -9.94 4.46
N VAL A 85 -15.43 -11.00 5.15
CA VAL A 85 -14.27 -10.97 6.05
C VAL A 85 -13.00 -10.63 5.26
N TRP A 86 -12.84 -11.21 4.06
CA TRP A 86 -11.73 -10.92 3.18
C TRP A 86 -11.68 -9.44 2.77
N VAL A 87 -12.82 -8.85 2.37
CA VAL A 87 -12.91 -7.43 2.01
C VAL A 87 -12.54 -6.55 3.21
N ILE A 88 -13.03 -6.87 4.40
CA ILE A 88 -12.73 -6.12 5.62
C ILE A 88 -11.23 -6.17 5.96
N LEU A 89 -10.67 -7.37 6.07
CA LEU A 89 -9.25 -7.56 6.38
C LEU A 89 -8.34 -6.95 5.32
N GLY A 90 -8.67 -7.19 4.05
CA GLY A 90 -7.90 -6.66 2.91
C GLY A 90 -7.82 -5.13 2.94
N ASN A 91 -8.88 -4.44 3.34
CA ASN A 91 -8.86 -3.00 3.51
C ASN A 91 -8.07 -2.57 4.76
N GLY A 92 -8.18 -3.31 5.86
CA GLY A 92 -7.45 -3.04 7.10
C GLY A 92 -5.93 -3.17 6.97
N PHE A 93 -5.43 -4.29 6.44
CA PHE A 93 -4.00 -4.49 6.23
C PHE A 93 -3.40 -3.50 5.24
N ARG A 94 -4.18 -3.10 4.23
CA ARG A 94 -3.69 -2.29 3.12
C ARG A 94 -3.70 -0.79 3.40
N PHE A 95 -4.73 -0.31 4.09
CA PHE A 95 -4.94 1.11 4.30
C PHE A 95 -5.01 1.52 5.77
N GLY A 96 -4.86 0.56 6.68
CA GLY A 96 -4.81 0.78 8.12
C GLY A 96 -6.17 0.70 8.79
N LEU A 97 -6.17 1.00 10.09
CA LEU A 97 -7.30 0.79 10.98
C LEU A 97 -8.55 1.60 10.62
N GLY A 98 -8.41 2.80 10.07
CA GLY A 98 -9.58 3.61 9.68
C GLY A 98 -10.41 2.93 8.60
N PHE A 99 -9.75 2.30 7.62
CA PHE A 99 -10.42 1.55 6.57
C PHE A 99 -10.87 0.16 7.03
N LEU A 100 -10.20 -0.45 8.00
CA LEU A 100 -10.71 -1.65 8.67
C LEU A 100 -12.07 -1.33 9.31
N ALA A 101 -12.13 -0.28 10.15
CA ALA A 101 -13.35 0.11 10.85
C ALA A 101 -14.47 0.48 9.87
N LEU A 102 -14.16 1.24 8.83
CA LEU A 102 -15.13 1.60 7.78
C LEU A 102 -15.68 0.37 7.06
N ALA A 103 -14.81 -0.56 6.65
CA ALA A 103 -15.22 -1.78 5.98
C ALA A 103 -16.03 -2.70 6.91
N THR A 104 -15.65 -2.80 8.19
CA THR A 104 -16.43 -3.55 9.20
C THR A 104 -17.82 -2.94 9.37
N ALA A 105 -17.93 -1.62 9.48
CA ALA A 105 -19.22 -0.93 9.61
C ALA A 105 -20.10 -1.13 8.37
N ALA A 106 -19.54 -0.99 7.17
CA ALA A 106 -20.24 -1.23 5.92
C ALA A 106 -20.68 -2.70 5.79
N GLY A 107 -19.81 -3.65 6.14
CA GLY A 107 -20.10 -5.08 6.15
C GLY A 107 -21.22 -5.44 7.13
N LEU A 108 -21.17 -4.91 8.35
CA LEU A 108 -22.22 -5.05 9.37
C LEU A 108 -23.56 -4.55 8.89
N ALA A 109 -23.60 -3.32 8.38
CA ALA A 109 -24.84 -2.72 7.89
C ALA A 109 -25.45 -3.55 6.76
N SER A 110 -24.61 -4.00 5.81
CA SER A 110 -25.09 -4.69 4.62
C SER A 110 -25.47 -6.14 4.89
N PHE A 111 -24.71 -6.88 5.70
CA PHE A 111 -25.12 -8.22 6.16
C PHE A 111 -26.35 -8.14 7.09
N GLY A 112 -26.47 -7.08 7.89
CA GLY A 112 -27.68 -6.76 8.67
C GLY A 112 -28.91 -6.64 7.79
N ALA A 113 -28.81 -5.85 6.72
CA ALA A 113 -29.88 -5.72 5.74
C ALA A 113 -30.22 -7.07 5.09
N VAL A 114 -29.23 -7.85 4.66
CA VAL A 114 -29.44 -9.19 4.08
C VAL A 114 -30.15 -10.12 5.08
N SER A 115 -29.74 -10.11 6.34
CA SER A 115 -30.33 -10.97 7.37
C SER A 115 -31.79 -10.66 7.67
N ALA A 116 -32.19 -9.38 7.57
CA ALA A 116 -33.56 -8.94 7.79
C ALA A 116 -34.46 -9.13 6.57
N THR A 117 -33.90 -9.09 5.35
CA THR A 117 -34.66 -9.08 4.10
C THR A 117 -34.78 -10.46 3.45
N THR A 118 -34.00 -11.44 3.88
CA THR A 118 -33.89 -12.74 3.21
C THR A 118 -34.40 -13.87 4.12
N PRO A 119 -35.42 -14.65 3.70
CA PRO A 119 -36.05 -15.66 4.54
C PRO A 119 -35.08 -16.69 5.13
N PHE A 120 -34.09 -17.13 4.35
CA PHE A 120 -33.07 -18.09 4.79
C PHE A 120 -32.30 -17.58 6.01
N TRP A 121 -31.82 -16.35 5.97
CA TRP A 121 -30.98 -15.78 7.02
C TRP A 121 -31.79 -15.45 8.29
N SER A 122 -33.04 -15.03 8.14
CA SER A 122 -33.95 -14.82 9.27
C SER A 122 -34.39 -16.13 9.93
N ALA A 123 -34.55 -17.21 9.15
CA ALA A 123 -34.92 -18.52 9.67
C ALA A 123 -33.78 -19.20 10.45
N HIS A 124 -32.52 -18.92 10.09
CA HIS A 124 -31.34 -19.53 10.73
C HIS A 124 -30.62 -18.57 11.68
N ALA A 125 -31.31 -18.11 12.73
CA ALA A 125 -30.80 -17.11 13.66
C ALA A 125 -29.44 -17.48 14.29
N ALA A 126 -29.22 -18.74 14.65
CA ALA A 126 -27.96 -19.21 15.23
C ALA A 126 -26.77 -19.10 14.24
N LEU A 127 -26.98 -19.47 12.98
CA LEU A 127 -25.98 -19.33 11.92
C LEU A 127 -25.67 -17.85 11.68
N THR A 128 -26.71 -17.03 11.50
CA THR A 128 -26.59 -15.59 11.27
C THR A 128 -25.84 -14.91 12.43
N ALA A 129 -26.20 -15.21 13.68
CA ALA A 129 -25.52 -14.68 14.86
C ALA A 129 -24.05 -15.14 14.94
N GLY A 130 -23.76 -16.40 14.63
CA GLY A 130 -22.39 -16.93 14.57
C GLY A 130 -21.53 -16.23 13.52
N LEU A 131 -22.08 -15.99 12.33
CA LEU A 131 -21.42 -15.26 11.26
C LEU A 131 -21.20 -13.78 11.60
N PHE A 132 -22.17 -13.11 12.23
CA PHE A 132 -21.98 -11.78 12.79
C PHE A 132 -20.84 -11.74 13.82
N GLY A 133 -20.82 -12.72 14.72
CA GLY A 133 -19.75 -12.90 15.70
C GLY A 133 -18.39 -13.06 15.02
N ALA A 134 -18.28 -13.94 14.01
CA ALA A 134 -17.06 -14.13 13.24
C ALA A 134 -16.62 -12.85 12.52
N MET A 135 -17.58 -12.11 11.92
CA MET A 135 -17.31 -10.85 11.23
C MET A 135 -16.83 -9.75 12.18
N GLN A 136 -17.13 -9.81 13.48
CA GLN A 136 -16.58 -8.90 14.49
C GLN A 136 -15.26 -9.39 15.06
N LEU A 137 -15.19 -10.69 15.40
CA LEU A 137 -14.03 -11.30 16.03
C LEU A 137 -12.78 -11.20 15.16
N VAL A 138 -12.93 -11.41 13.84
CA VAL A 138 -11.79 -11.42 12.92
C VAL A 138 -11.14 -10.03 12.79
N PRO A 139 -11.88 -8.93 12.49
CA PRO A 139 -11.30 -7.59 12.48
C PRO A 139 -10.71 -7.18 13.83
N LEU A 140 -11.39 -7.48 14.95
CA LEU A 140 -10.89 -7.19 16.29
C LEU A 140 -9.56 -7.90 16.57
N GLY A 141 -9.46 -9.18 16.21
CA GLY A 141 -8.23 -9.96 16.29
C GLY A 141 -7.11 -9.41 15.39
N ALA A 142 -7.46 -8.85 14.23
CA ALA A 142 -6.49 -8.27 13.29
C ALA A 142 -6.02 -6.85 13.69
N MET A 143 -6.74 -6.12 14.55
CA MET A 143 -6.35 -4.77 14.98
C MET A 143 -4.93 -4.67 15.55
N PRO A 144 -4.50 -5.50 16.53
CA PRO A 144 -3.14 -5.43 17.06
C PRO A 144 -2.08 -5.74 16.00
N LEU A 145 -2.36 -6.66 15.07
CA LEU A 145 -1.45 -7.01 13.98
C LEU A 145 -1.25 -5.82 13.04
N ILE A 146 -2.33 -5.17 12.61
CA ILE A 146 -2.28 -3.99 11.75
C ILE A 146 -1.57 -2.83 12.47
N ARG A 147 -1.82 -2.64 13.78
CA ARG A 147 -1.11 -1.63 14.59
C ARG A 147 0.38 -1.88 14.63
N ARG A 148 0.78 -3.11 14.91
CA ARG A 148 2.20 -3.49 15.02
C ARG A 148 2.90 -3.30 13.69
N LEU A 149 2.30 -3.80 12.60
CA LEU A 149 2.83 -3.62 11.25
C LEU A 149 3.00 -2.13 10.89
N SER A 150 2.01 -1.29 11.21
CA SER A 150 2.10 0.15 10.95
C SER A 150 3.18 0.82 11.80
N ARG A 151 3.34 0.43 13.08
CA ARG A 151 4.38 0.96 13.97
C ARG A 151 5.78 0.56 13.51
N ASP A 152 5.98 -0.71 13.20
CA ASP A 152 7.28 -1.23 12.76
C ASP A 152 7.69 -0.57 11.44
N LYS A 153 6.74 -0.39 10.52
CA LYS A 153 6.96 0.36 9.28
C LYS A 153 7.38 1.81 9.55
N HIS A 154 6.65 2.54 10.41
CA HIS A 154 7.00 3.93 10.73
C HIS A 154 8.35 4.03 11.43
N LYS A 155 8.70 3.06 12.28
CA LYS A 155 10.01 3.01 12.94
C LYS A 155 11.14 2.81 11.92
N ALA A 156 10.98 1.86 11.00
CA ALA A 156 11.96 1.62 9.93
C ALA A 156 12.12 2.87 9.04
N GLU A 157 11.01 3.49 8.63
CA GLU A 157 11.04 4.73 7.83
C GLU A 157 11.66 5.92 8.56
N ALA A 158 11.58 5.97 9.89
CA ALA A 158 12.22 7.01 10.70
C ALA A 158 13.72 6.77 10.82
N GLU A 159 14.13 5.53 11.09
CA GLU A 159 15.53 5.13 11.17
C GLU A 159 16.27 5.34 9.84
N ASP A 160 15.64 4.99 8.72
CA ASP A 160 16.20 5.23 7.39
C ASP A 160 16.37 6.73 7.09
N ARG A 161 15.41 7.55 7.52
CA ARG A 161 15.47 9.02 7.38
C ARG A 161 16.61 9.62 8.20
N GLU A 162 16.78 9.19 9.45
CA GLU A 162 17.85 9.66 10.33
C GLU A 162 19.23 9.28 9.78
N LYS A 163 19.40 8.04 9.31
CA LYS A 163 20.64 7.60 8.64
C LYS A 163 20.93 8.44 7.40
N GLY A 164 19.92 8.72 6.58
CA GLY A 164 20.07 9.55 5.38
C GLY A 164 20.54 10.97 5.71
N VAL A 165 19.97 11.60 6.73
CA VAL A 165 20.36 12.94 7.19
C VAL A 165 21.78 12.94 7.77
N LEU A 166 22.12 11.94 8.59
CA LEU A 166 23.46 11.80 9.16
C LEU A 166 24.52 11.65 8.07
N LEU A 167 24.30 10.75 7.11
CA LEU A 167 25.25 10.49 6.02
C LEU A 167 25.40 11.70 5.10
N ALA A 168 24.33 12.41 4.79
CA ALA A 168 24.39 13.64 4.00
C ALA A 168 25.17 14.75 4.73
N GLY A 169 24.93 14.93 6.03
CA GLY A 169 25.65 15.90 6.85
C GLY A 169 27.15 15.59 6.93
N MET A 170 27.50 14.33 7.22
CA MET A 170 28.90 13.90 7.26
C MET A 170 29.59 14.09 5.90
N SER A 171 28.93 13.79 4.79
CA SER A 171 29.50 13.97 3.45
C SER A 171 29.83 15.44 3.16
N HIS A 172 28.94 16.36 3.57
CA HIS A 172 29.16 17.79 3.40
C HIS A 172 30.32 18.31 4.26
N GLU A 173 30.40 17.87 5.52
CA GLU A 173 31.47 18.27 6.44
C GLU A 173 32.83 17.69 6.05
N LEU A 174 32.87 16.50 5.43
CA LEU A 174 34.10 15.89 4.93
C LEU A 174 34.59 16.51 3.61
N ARG A 175 33.68 17.03 2.77
CA ARG A 175 34.03 17.64 1.48
C ARG A 175 34.96 18.84 1.64
N THR A 176 34.69 19.70 2.61
CA THR A 176 35.43 20.95 2.86
C THR A 176 36.91 20.71 3.21
N PRO A 177 37.27 19.93 4.25
CA PRO A 177 38.65 19.65 4.59
C PRO A 177 39.36 18.85 3.49
N LEU A 178 38.66 17.94 2.80
CA LEU A 178 39.27 17.14 1.74
C LEU A 178 39.59 17.98 0.49
N THR A 179 38.71 18.91 0.13
CA THR A 179 38.95 19.89 -0.94
C THR A 179 40.12 20.80 -0.57
N ALA A 180 40.23 21.21 0.70
CA ALA A 180 41.39 21.96 1.19
C ALA A 180 42.70 21.16 1.09
N ILE A 181 42.71 19.88 1.48
CA ILE A 181 43.89 19.00 1.36
C ILE A 181 44.31 18.82 -0.10
N ILE A 182 43.35 18.56 -1.00
CA ILE A 182 43.61 18.43 -2.45
C ILE A 182 44.17 19.73 -3.00
N GLY A 183 43.52 20.87 -2.72
CA GLY A 183 43.94 22.18 -3.22
C GLY A 183 45.33 22.59 -2.72
N THR A 184 45.58 22.43 -1.41
CA THR A 184 46.89 22.74 -0.82
C THR A 184 47.98 21.80 -1.36
N GLY A 185 47.66 20.51 -1.53
CA GLY A 185 48.56 19.53 -2.12
C GLY A 185 48.90 19.83 -3.59
N SER A 186 47.92 20.29 -4.37
CA SER A 186 48.13 20.74 -5.75
C SER A 186 49.04 21.96 -5.83
N VAL A 187 48.81 22.98 -4.99
CA VAL A 187 49.70 24.15 -4.90
C VAL A 187 51.11 23.76 -4.49
N LEU A 188 51.24 22.81 -3.55
CA LEU A 188 52.55 22.31 -3.10
C LEU A 188 53.33 21.64 -4.24
N GLN A 189 52.66 20.93 -5.15
CA GLN A 189 53.28 20.29 -6.32
C GLN A 189 53.91 21.29 -7.30
N ASP A 190 53.43 22.54 -7.32
CA ASP A 190 53.95 23.62 -8.18
C ASP A 190 55.16 24.35 -7.56
N THR A 191 55.59 23.97 -6.35
CA THR A 191 56.75 24.54 -5.66
C THR A 191 58.05 23.76 -5.92
N ARG A 192 59.20 24.31 -5.51
CA ARG A 192 60.49 23.60 -5.60
C ARG A 192 60.56 22.49 -4.54
N LEU A 193 60.26 21.27 -4.93
CA LEU A 193 60.31 20.06 -4.10
C LEU A 193 61.45 19.13 -4.54
N SER A 194 62.00 18.36 -3.60
CA SER A 194 62.86 17.23 -3.96
C SER A 194 62.04 16.12 -4.66
N PRO A 195 62.68 15.22 -5.43
CA PRO A 195 61.98 14.13 -6.11
C PRO A 195 61.10 13.27 -5.18
N ALA A 196 61.58 13.01 -3.95
CA ALA A 196 60.84 12.26 -2.94
C ALA A 196 59.63 13.05 -2.38
N GLN A 197 59.78 14.36 -2.15
CA GLN A 197 58.67 15.21 -1.69
C GLN A 197 57.59 15.37 -2.76
N GLN A 198 57.99 15.47 -4.04
CA GLN A 198 57.04 15.60 -5.13
C GLN A 198 56.20 14.33 -5.32
N GLU A 199 56.82 13.15 -5.14
CA GLU A 199 56.10 11.87 -5.12
C GLU A 199 55.12 11.78 -3.95
N MET A 200 55.51 12.24 -2.77
CA MET A 200 54.63 12.27 -1.59
C MET A 200 53.44 13.21 -1.79
N ALA A 201 53.65 14.40 -2.37
CA ALA A 201 52.59 15.34 -2.70
C ALA A 201 51.61 14.79 -3.77
N ARG A 202 52.11 14.08 -4.79
CA ARG A 202 51.27 13.38 -5.78
C ARG A 202 50.41 12.30 -5.13
N ARG A 203 50.98 11.52 -4.21
CA ARG A 203 50.24 10.48 -3.48
C ARG A 203 49.16 11.07 -2.59
N MET A 204 49.44 12.16 -1.88
CA MET A 204 48.43 12.87 -1.06
C MET A 204 47.25 13.35 -1.91
N VAL A 205 47.50 14.05 -3.02
CA VAL A 205 46.44 14.55 -3.91
C VAL A 205 45.61 13.40 -4.50
N SER A 206 46.28 12.35 -4.98
CA SER A 206 45.61 11.17 -5.53
C SER A 206 44.77 10.41 -4.48
N ALA A 207 45.23 10.36 -3.22
CA ALA A 207 44.47 9.78 -2.12
C ALA A 207 43.25 10.64 -1.75
N GLY A 208 43.40 11.96 -1.71
CA GLY A 208 42.31 12.91 -1.47
C GLY A 208 41.22 12.82 -2.54
N GLN A 209 41.59 12.80 -3.83
CA GLN A 209 40.65 12.64 -4.94
C GLN A 209 39.90 11.30 -4.89
N ARG A 210 40.59 10.21 -4.53
CA ARG A 210 39.94 8.90 -4.35
C ARG A 210 38.94 8.89 -3.21
N LEU A 211 39.28 9.50 -2.07
CA LEU A 211 38.37 9.60 -0.94
C LEU A 211 37.17 10.51 -1.25
N LEU A 212 37.38 11.58 -2.00
CA LEU A 212 36.30 12.50 -2.40
C LEU A 212 35.27 11.77 -3.25
N LYS A 213 35.75 10.99 -4.24
CA LYS A 213 34.89 10.17 -5.07
C LYS A 213 34.10 9.14 -4.27
N LEU A 214 34.74 8.47 -3.30
CA LEU A 214 34.06 7.52 -2.40
C LEU A 214 32.95 8.18 -1.56
N ILE A 215 33.16 9.43 -1.14
CA ILE A 215 32.15 10.20 -0.39
C ILE A 215 31.02 10.65 -1.32
N GLU A 216 31.33 11.09 -2.54
CA GLU A 216 30.33 11.49 -3.55
C GLU A 216 29.46 10.32 -4.03
N ASP A 217 29.99 9.09 -3.99
CA ASP A 217 29.26 7.87 -4.33
C ASP A 217 28.33 7.38 -3.18
N LEU A 218 28.35 8.01 -2.00
CA LEU A 218 27.41 7.68 -0.92
C LEU A 218 26.00 8.18 -1.28
N PRO A 219 24.94 7.39 -1.04
CA PRO A 219 23.58 7.83 -1.30
C PRO A 219 23.22 9.00 -0.36
N GLU A 220 23.22 10.22 -0.90
CA GLU A 220 22.59 11.36 -0.25
C GLU A 220 21.11 11.00 -0.05
N GLY A 221 20.71 10.85 1.22
CA GLY A 221 19.35 10.44 1.57
C GLY A 221 18.33 11.27 0.80
N ALA A 222 17.34 10.61 0.18
CA ALA A 222 16.31 11.25 -0.61
C ALA A 222 15.67 12.40 0.18
N GLY A 223 16.08 13.63 -0.13
CA GLY A 223 15.47 14.86 0.39
C GLY A 223 14.00 14.93 -0.05
N PRO A 224 13.14 15.66 0.69
CA PRO A 224 11.72 15.72 0.40
C PRO A 224 11.53 16.15 -1.05
N GLY A 225 10.84 15.30 -1.82
CA GLY A 225 10.47 15.59 -3.20
C GLY A 225 9.86 16.99 -3.26
N ARG A 226 10.62 17.94 -3.81
CA ARG A 226 10.12 19.28 -4.08
C ARG A 226 8.91 19.12 -5.00
N PRO A 227 7.74 19.69 -4.67
CA PRO A 227 6.62 19.68 -5.60
C PRO A 227 7.10 20.39 -6.86
N GLY A 228 6.96 19.70 -7.99
CA GLY A 228 7.29 20.25 -9.30
C GLY A 228 6.57 21.57 -9.49
N ARG A 229 7.36 22.65 -9.57
CA ARG A 229 6.92 23.90 -10.20
C ARG A 229 6.59 23.57 -11.65
N SER A 230 5.31 23.34 -11.92
CA SER A 230 4.77 23.35 -13.27
C SER A 230 4.41 24.79 -13.62
N GLY A 231 5.09 25.29 -14.65
CA GLY A 231 4.59 26.28 -15.62
C GLY A 231 3.99 27.56 -15.06
N ASP A 232 4.86 28.54 -14.83
CA ASP A 232 4.55 29.92 -15.19
C ASP A 232 4.95 30.06 -16.67
N ARG A 233 3.94 30.12 -17.56
CA ARG A 233 3.90 30.70 -18.91
C ARG A 233 2.61 30.27 -19.62
#